data_AF-A0A958FX11-F1
#
_entry.id   AF-A0A958FX11-F1
#
_cell.length_a   1.000
_cell.length_b   1.000
_cell.length_c   1.000
_cell.angle_alpha   90.00
_cell.angle_beta   90.00
_cell.angle_gamma   90.00
#
_symmetry.space_group_name_H-M   'P 1'
#
loop_
_entity.id
_entity.type
_entity.pdbx_description
1 polymer ?
#
loop_
_entity_poly.entity_id
_entity_poly.type
_entity_poly.pdbx_seq_one_letter_code
_entity_poly.pdbx_strand_id
1 'polypeptide(L)'
;MENKLNRISISHQAMEKLNEMMKQLKVENPYTRINSTKLSSWIIEYFFKSCFRKCKSKMIADHFQSKEYFKHMLSQLDEDLNPERTLKFLQSKLKDMNKPQSEGI
;
A
#
# COMPACT_ATOMS: atom_id res chain seq x y z
N MET A 1 8.91 -18.22 19.08
CA MET A 1 8.92 -17.76 17.67
C MET A 1 10.29 -17.16 17.41
N GLU A 2 11.08 -17.77 16.53
CA GLU A 2 12.32 -17.15 16.06
C GLU A 2 11.96 -15.85 15.32
N ASN A 3 12.43 -14.71 15.82
CA ASN A 3 12.35 -13.44 15.10
C ASN A 3 13.32 -13.50 13.92
N LYS A 4 12.88 -14.09 12.81
CA LYS A 4 13.59 -13.97 11.53
C LYS A 4 13.57 -12.49 11.14
N LEU A 5 14.72 -11.83 11.23
CA LEU A 5 14.90 -10.45 10.80
C LEU A 5 14.64 -10.37 9.29
N ASN A 6 13.43 -10.00 8.91
CA ASN A 6 13.11 -9.72 7.51
C ASN A 6 13.83 -8.43 7.11
N ARG A 7 14.82 -8.54 6.23
CA ARG A 7 15.48 -7.38 5.63
C ARG A 7 14.49 -6.71 4.68
N ILE A 8 14.17 -5.45 4.95
CA ILE A 8 13.32 -4.62 4.09
C ILE A 8 14.24 -3.88 3.12
N SER A 9 13.97 -4.00 1.81
CA SER A 9 14.60 -3.15 0.80
C SER A 9 13.81 -1.85 0.68
N ILE A 10 14.50 -0.72 0.68
CA ILE A 10 13.92 0.61 0.51
C ILE A 10 14.36 1.13 -0.86
N SER A 11 13.43 1.70 -1.63
CA SER A 11 13.76 2.29 -2.93
C SER A 11 14.70 3.49 -2.77
N HIS A 12 15.44 3.82 -3.83
CA HIS A 12 16.37 4.95 -3.80
C HIS A 12 15.67 6.27 -3.39
N GLN A 13 14.53 6.57 -4.00
CA GLN A 13 13.73 7.77 -3.69
C GLN A 13 13.26 7.80 -2.24
N ALA A 14 12.81 6.67 -1.69
CA ALA A 14 12.40 6.61 -0.29
C ALA A 14 13.59 6.82 0.67
N MET A 15 14.78 6.33 0.29
CA MET A 15 16.01 6.57 1.04
C MET A 15 16.44 8.05 1.02
N GLU A 16 16.31 8.72 -0.13
CA GLU A 16 16.55 10.17 -0.24
C GLU A 16 15.63 10.96 0.69
N LYS A 17 14.33 10.63 0.71
CA LYS A 17 13.36 11.26 1.61
C LYS A 17 13.65 10.99 3.08
N LEU A 18 14.08 9.77 3.43
CA LEU A 18 14.52 9.46 4.79
C LEU A 18 15.72 10.32 5.21
N ASN A 19 16.70 10.50 4.32
CA ASN A 19 17.87 11.34 4.58
C ASN A 19 17.50 12.83 4.71
N GLU A 20 16.52 13.30 3.93
CA GLU A 20 16.00 14.66 4.02
C GLU A 20 15.35 14.92 5.39
N MET A 21 14.48 14.02 5.85
CA MET A 21 13.86 14.09 7.19
C MET A 21 14.92 14.07 8.30
N MET A 22 15.93 13.20 8.18
CA MET A 22 17.06 13.15 9.12
C MET A 22 17.82 14.47 9.20
N LYS A 23 18.03 15.15 8.07
CA LYS A 23 18.71 16.46 8.03
C LYS A 23 17.85 17.52 8.72
N GLN A 24 16.55 17.58 8.41
CA GLN A 24 15.63 18.54 9.03
C GLN A 24 15.61 18.42 10.57
N LEU A 25 15.50 17.18 11.09
CA LEU A 25 15.55 16.93 12.53
C LEU A 25 16.84 17.42 13.20
N LYS A 26 17.99 17.26 12.53
CA LYS A 26 19.28 17.72 13.06
C LYS A 26 19.44 19.24 12.99
N VAL A 27 18.86 19.88 11.98
CA VAL A 27 18.85 21.34 11.85
C VAL A 27 17.98 21.97 12.92
N GLU A 28 16.78 21.42 13.15
CA GLU A 28 15.84 21.92 14.17
C GLU A 28 16.31 21.63 15.60
N ASN A 29 16.86 20.44 15.85
CA ASN A 29 17.39 20.06 17.14
C ASN A 29 18.67 19.22 17.00
N PRO A 30 19.86 19.85 17.11
CA PRO A 30 21.15 19.20 16.98
C PRO A 30 21.40 18.07 18.00
N TYR A 31 20.66 18.05 19.11
CA TYR A 31 20.79 17.05 20.17
C TYR A 31 19.94 15.79 19.92
N THR A 32 19.18 15.74 18.82
CA THR A 32 18.37 14.58 18.43
C THR A 32 19.26 13.40 18.04
N ARG A 33 19.32 12.38 18.90
CA ARG A 33 20.09 11.14 18.67
C ARG A 33 19.22 10.06 18.04
N ILE A 34 18.92 10.21 16.75
CA ILE A 34 18.20 9.21 15.96
C ILE A 34 19.08 8.75 14.78
N ASN A 35 18.92 7.50 14.37
CA ASN A 35 19.55 6.96 13.16
C ASN A 35 18.46 6.54 12.16
N SER A 36 18.86 6.24 10.92
CA SER A 36 17.92 5.90 9.85
C SER A 36 16.99 4.74 10.24
N THR A 37 17.53 3.69 10.88
CA THR A 37 16.73 2.53 11.33
C THR A 37 15.65 2.94 12.34
N LYS A 38 16.01 3.70 13.39
CA LYS A 38 15.07 4.17 14.40
C LYS A 38 14.01 5.09 13.81
N LEU A 39 14.41 5.99 12.90
CA LEU A 39 13.47 6.89 12.23
C LEU A 39 12.51 6.11 11.34
N SER A 40 12.99 5.16 10.53
CA SER A 40 12.13 4.31 9.71
C SER A 40 11.13 3.51 10.54
N SER A 41 11.58 2.89 11.64
CA SER A 41 10.68 2.18 12.55
C SER A 41 9.61 3.09 13.13
N TRP A 42 10.01 4.28 13.61
CA TRP A 42 9.08 5.26 14.16
C TRP A 42 8.04 5.70 13.12
N ILE A 43 8.46 5.99 11.88
CA ILE A 43 7.56 6.37 10.79
C ILE A 43 6.55 5.26 10.49
N ILE A 44 6.98 4.00 10.41
CA ILE A 44 6.09 2.86 10.13
C ILE A 44 5.05 2.70 11.24
N GLU A 45 5.49 2.73 12.50
CA GLU A 45 4.59 2.61 13.65
C GLU A 45 3.60 3.77 13.73
N TYR A 46 4.08 5.00 13.55
CA TYR A 46 3.25 6.19 13.57
C TYR A 46 2.23 6.19 12.41
N PHE A 47 2.70 5.88 11.19
CA PHE A 47 1.83 5.77 10.03
C PHE A 47 0.73 4.72 10.25
N PHE A 48 1.08 3.54 10.78
CA PHE A 48 0.10 2.49 11.06
C PHE A 48 -0.98 2.94 12.04
N LYS A 49 -0.57 3.55 13.16
CA LYS A 49 -1.49 4.02 14.21
C LYS A 49 -2.37 5.18 13.76
N SER A 50 -1.80 6.13 13.02
CA SER A 50 -2.43 7.44 12.79
C SER A 50 -3.02 7.61 11.39
N CYS A 51 -2.42 7.00 10.37
CA CYS A 51 -2.68 7.33 8.96
C CYS A 51 -3.19 6.14 8.15
N PHE A 52 -2.74 4.92 8.45
CA PHE A 52 -2.98 3.76 7.60
C PHE A 52 -4.46 3.49 7.35
N ARG A 53 -5.32 3.61 8.38
CA ARG A 53 -6.77 3.42 8.21
C ARG A 53 -7.38 4.36 7.18
N LYS A 54 -6.92 5.61 7.12
CA LYS A 54 -7.40 6.62 6.17
C LYS A 54 -6.84 6.39 4.77
N CYS A 55 -5.59 5.94 4.66
CA CYS A 55 -4.91 5.74 3.38
C CYS A 55 -5.14 4.34 2.77
N LYS A 56 -5.66 3.38 3.54
CA LYS A 56 -5.76 1.96 3.14
C LYS A 56 -6.46 1.76 1.80
N SER A 57 -7.63 2.38 1.60
CA SER A 57 -8.40 2.20 0.36
C SER A 57 -7.65 2.73 -0.85
N LYS A 58 -6.99 3.89 -0.70
CA LYS A 58 -6.14 4.46 -1.76
C LYS A 58 -4.95 3.55 -2.08
N MET A 59 -4.25 3.05 -1.05
CA MET A 59 -3.14 2.11 -1.26
C MET A 59 -3.58 0.84 -1.99
N ILE A 60 -4.77 0.30 -1.67
CA ILE A 60 -5.32 -0.87 -2.38
C ILE A 60 -5.55 -0.53 -3.85
N ALA A 61 -6.12 0.65 -4.15
CA ALA A 61 -6.37 1.09 -5.53
C ALA A 61 -5.07 1.32 -6.31
N ASP A 62 -4.11 2.06 -5.74
CA ASP A 62 -2.83 2.41 -6.38
C ASP A 62 -1.98 1.17 -6.71
N HIS A 63 -2.13 0.10 -5.92
CA HIS A 63 -1.39 -1.15 -6.08
C HIS A 63 -2.25 -2.32 -6.56
N PHE A 64 -3.46 -2.05 -7.08
CA PHE A 64 -4.34 -3.10 -7.56
C PHE A 64 -3.78 -3.75 -8.84
N GLN A 65 -3.40 -5.03 -8.75
CA GLN A 65 -2.90 -5.81 -9.88
C GLN A 65 -4.06 -6.51 -10.59
N SER A 66 -4.74 -5.76 -11.47
CA SER A 66 -5.92 -6.24 -12.21
C SER A 66 -5.67 -7.55 -12.96
N LYS A 67 -4.49 -7.72 -13.57
CA LYS A 67 -4.11 -8.94 -14.30
C LYS A 67 -4.11 -10.19 -13.40
N GLU A 68 -3.50 -10.09 -12.22
CA GLU A 68 -3.45 -11.20 -11.26
C GLU A 68 -4.84 -11.49 -10.69
N TYR A 69 -5.63 -10.44 -10.44
CA TYR A 69 -7.03 -10.57 -10.04
C TYR A 69 -7.85 -11.34 -11.09
N PHE A 70 -7.76 -10.98 -12.38
CA PHE A 70 -8.46 -11.69 -13.44
C PHE A 70 -7.96 -13.11 -13.62
N LYS A 71 -6.65 -13.34 -13.56
CA LYS A 71 -6.07 -14.69 -13.65
C LYS A 71 -6.60 -15.59 -12.55
N HIS A 72 -6.67 -15.08 -11.32
CA HIS A 72 -7.26 -15.79 -10.19
C HIS A 72 -8.75 -16.06 -10.40
N MET A 73 -9.54 -15.06 -10.82
CA MET A 73 -10.97 -15.23 -11.11
C MET A 73 -11.22 -16.26 -12.22
N LEU A 74 -10.38 -16.27 -13.27
CA LEU A 74 -10.43 -17.24 -14.36
C LEU A 74 -9.95 -18.65 -13.92
N SER A 75 -9.04 -18.76 -12.96
CA SER A 75 -8.66 -20.07 -12.41
C SER A 75 -9.72 -20.67 -11.48
N GLN A 76 -10.65 -19.85 -10.97
CA GLN A 76 -11.80 -20.29 -10.20
C GLN A 76 -13.03 -20.58 -11.06
N LEU A 77 -12.95 -20.31 -12.36
CA LEU A 77 -13.92 -20.80 -13.34
C LEU A 77 -13.62 -22.29 -13.59
N ASP A 78 -14.29 -23.17 -12.83
CA ASP A 78 -14.47 -24.56 -13.23
C ASP A 78 -15.20 -24.62 -14.59
N GLU A 79 -14.99 -25.71 -15.34
CA GLU A 79 -15.52 -25.92 -16.71
C GLU A 79 -17.06 -25.75 -16.84
N ASP A 80 -17.80 -25.79 -15.72
CA ASP A 80 -19.27 -25.63 -15.68
C ASP A 80 -19.77 -24.18 -15.44
N LEU A 81 -18.88 -23.19 -15.24
CA LEU A 81 -19.29 -21.81 -15.00
C LEU A 81 -19.52 -21.05 -16.32
N ASN A 82 -20.80 -20.77 -16.61
CA ASN A 82 -21.25 -20.02 -17.78
C ASN A 82 -20.43 -18.71 -17.95
N PRO A 83 -19.60 -18.60 -19.01
CA PRO A 83 -18.66 -17.50 -19.19
C PRO A 83 -19.33 -16.12 -19.24
N GLU A 84 -20.60 -16.04 -19.67
CA GLU A 84 -21.36 -14.77 -19.67
C GLU A 84 -21.67 -14.25 -18.27
N ARG A 85 -21.90 -15.14 -17.30
CA ARG A 85 -22.15 -14.73 -15.91
C ARG A 85 -20.88 -14.15 -15.29
N THR A 86 -19.73 -14.76 -15.58
CA THR A 86 -18.44 -14.26 -15.09
C THR A 86 -18.07 -12.94 -15.77
N LEU A 87 -18.31 -12.80 -17.08
CA LEU A 87 -18.09 -11.54 -17.78
C LEU A 87 -18.94 -10.40 -17.18
N LYS A 88 -20.22 -10.66 -16.87
CA LYS A 88 -21.10 -9.68 -16.21
C LYS A 88 -20.64 -9.34 -14.78
N PHE A 89 -20.18 -10.33 -14.02
CA PHE A 89 -19.64 -10.12 -12.67
C PHE A 89 -18.34 -9.30 -12.68
N LEU A 90 -17.43 -9.60 -13.61
CA LEU A 90 -16.18 -8.85 -13.78
C LEU A 90 -16.47 -7.41 -14.23
N GLN A 91 -17.42 -7.21 -15.14
CA GLN A 91 -17.86 -5.88 -15.58
C GLN A 91 -18.49 -5.05 -14.45
N SER A 92 -19.28 -5.65 -13.55
CA SER A 92 -19.86 -4.92 -12.41
C SER A 92 -18.79 -4.50 -11.40
N LYS A 93 -17.84 -5.40 -11.08
CA LYS A 93 -16.71 -5.09 -10.20
C LYS A 93 -15.80 -4.00 -10.77
N LEU A 94 -15.54 -4.02 -12.09
CA LEU A 94 -14.78 -2.96 -12.77
C LEU A 94 -15.49 -1.60 -12.70
N LYS A 95 -16.82 -1.57 -12.82
CA LYS A 95 -17.62 -0.34 -12.70
C LYS A 95 -17.59 0.23 -11.27
N ASP A 96 -17.65 -0.61 -10.25
CA ASP A 96 -17.58 -0.16 -8.86
C ASP A 96 -16.19 0.39 -8.49
N MET A 97 -15.11 -0.12 -9.10
CA MET A 97 -13.76 0.40 -8.92
C MET A 97 -13.51 1.74 -9.63
N ASN A 98 -14.26 2.03 -10.71
CA ASN A 98 -14.14 3.27 -11.49
C ASN A 98 -15.17 4.34 -11.10
N LYS A 99 -15.99 4.12 -10.04
CA LYS A 99 -16.85 5.19 -9.52
C LYS A 99 -15.97 6.27 -8.92
N PRO A 100 -15.98 7.52 -9.44
CA PRO A 100 -15.35 8.63 -8.74
C PRO A 100 -15.98 8.71 -7.35
N GLN A 101 -15.14 8.76 -6.32
CA GLN A 101 -15.59 9.11 -4.99
C GLN A 101 -16.17 10.51 -5.10
N SER A 102 -17.49 10.61 -5.15
CA SER A 102 -18.21 11.87 -4.97
C SER A 102 -17.74 12.45 -3.64
N GLU A 103 -16.97 13.53 -3.72
CA GLU A 103 -16.60 14.37 -2.59
C GLU A 103 -17.89 14.77 -1.88
N GLY A 104 -18.12 14.18 -0.70
CA GLY A 104 -19.11 14.68 0.24
C GLY A 104 -18.58 15.98 0.80
N ILE A 105 -19.16 17.08 0.31
CA ILE A 105 -19.14 18.41 0.93
C ILE A 105 -19.91 18.33 2.26
#